data_AF-A0AAE0EFC4-F1
#
_entry.id   AF-A0AAE0EFC4-F1
#
_cell.length_a   1.000
_cell.length_b   1.000
_cell.length_c   1.000
_cell.angle_alpha   90.00
_cell.angle_beta   90.00
_cell.angle_gamma   90.00
#
_symmetry.space_group_name_H-M   'P 1'
#
loop_
_entity.id
_entity.type
_entity.pdbx_description
1 polymer ?
#
loop_
_entity_poly.entity_id
_entity_poly.type
_entity_poly.pdbx_seq_one_letter_code
_entity_poly.pdbx_strand_id
1 'polypeptide(L)'
;MDTRFPYSPAEVAKVRLVQFGILSPDEIRQMSVVQIEHSETTERGKPKPAGLSDPRLGTIDRKMKCDTCTANMAECPGHFGHLELAKPMFHIGFLKTVLSIMRCVCFNCSKILADEEDHKFKQALKIRSPKNKLKKILDACKNKTKCDGGDEIDVQGQDTEEPVKKSRGGCGAQQPKLTIEGMKMIAEYKAQRKKSDDQEQLPEPVERKQTLTAERVLSVLKRISDEDCQLLGLNPKYARPDWMILQVLPIPPPPVRPSVMMDTSSRSEDDLTHQLAMIIRHNENLKRQERNGAPAHIISEFAQLLQFHIATYFDNELPGQPRATQRSGRPIKSICSRLKAKEGRIRGNLMGKRVDFSARTVITPDPTINIDQLGVPWSIALKSHISRNCDAI
;
A
#
# COMPACT_ATOMS: atom_id res chain seq x y z
N MET A 1 -36.03 9.34 15.87
CA MET A 1 -34.97 8.86 14.96
C MET A 1 -34.18 10.07 14.51
N ASP A 2 -32.85 9.98 14.50
CA ASP A 2 -31.99 11.07 14.03
C ASP A 2 -32.29 11.33 12.55
N THR A 3 -32.95 12.44 12.21
CA THR A 3 -33.42 12.80 10.85
C THR A 3 -32.30 13.10 9.86
N ARG A 4 -31.04 12.87 10.26
CA ARG A 4 -29.83 13.25 9.51
C ARG A 4 -29.51 12.31 8.35
N PHE A 5 -30.12 11.14 8.28
CA PHE A 5 -29.84 10.14 7.25
C PHE A 5 -31.14 9.64 6.60
N PRO A 6 -31.12 9.36 5.28
CA PRO A 6 -32.23 8.70 4.61
C PRO A 6 -32.47 7.32 5.21
N TYR A 7 -33.71 6.84 5.13
CA TYR A 7 -34.06 5.50 5.57
C TYR A 7 -33.21 4.46 4.81
N SER A 8 -32.65 3.51 5.56
CA SER A 8 -31.96 2.36 5.01
C SER A 8 -32.64 1.09 5.52
N PRO A 9 -32.86 0.08 4.65
CA PRO A 9 -33.42 -1.20 5.07
C PRO A 9 -32.42 -2.04 5.89
N ALA A 10 -31.14 -1.66 5.92
CA ALA A 10 -30.11 -2.40 6.66
C ALA A 10 -30.24 -2.19 8.17
N GLU A 11 -30.13 -3.28 8.93
CA GLU A 11 -30.12 -3.23 10.40
C GLU A 11 -28.88 -2.49 10.92
N VAL A 12 -29.09 -1.63 11.91
CA VAL A 12 -28.02 -0.85 12.52
C VAL A 12 -27.22 -1.76 13.48
N ALA A 13 -25.95 -1.97 13.16
CA ALA A 13 -25.02 -2.74 13.99
C ALA A 13 -23.81 -1.91 14.44
N LYS A 14 -23.29 -2.22 15.63
CA LYS A 14 -22.03 -1.63 16.14
C LYS A 14 -20.84 -2.47 15.67
N VAL A 15 -19.76 -1.81 15.24
CA VAL A 15 -18.50 -2.47 14.87
C VAL A 15 -17.90 -3.14 16.11
N ARG A 16 -17.77 -4.48 16.09
CA ARG A 16 -17.20 -5.27 17.20
C ARG A 16 -15.71 -5.54 17.06
N LEU A 17 -15.26 -5.77 15.83
CA LEU A 17 -13.89 -6.17 15.49
C LEU A 17 -13.46 -5.47 14.21
N VAL A 18 -12.18 -5.13 14.12
CA VAL A 18 -11.56 -4.56 12.92
C VAL A 18 -10.42 -5.49 12.49
N GLN A 19 -10.59 -6.13 11.35
CA GLN A 19 -9.58 -7.00 10.76
C GLN A 19 -8.72 -6.20 9.77
N PHE A 20 -7.42 -6.17 10.00
CA PHE A 20 -6.46 -5.58 9.05
C PHE A 20 -6.00 -6.65 8.04
N GLY A 21 -5.77 -6.22 6.81
CA GLY A 21 -5.29 -7.06 5.73
C GLY A 21 -4.63 -6.22 4.63
N ILE A 22 -4.09 -6.92 3.64
CA ILE A 22 -3.57 -6.36 2.40
C ILE A 22 -4.57 -6.73 1.32
N LEU A 23 -5.01 -5.74 0.53
CA LEU A 23 -5.94 -6.00 -0.57
C LEU A 23 -5.26 -6.81 -1.66
N SER A 24 -5.86 -7.93 -2.04
CA SER A 24 -5.40 -8.69 -3.20
C SER A 24 -5.73 -7.95 -4.51
N PRO A 25 -4.97 -8.18 -5.59
CA PRO A 25 -5.29 -7.61 -6.90
C PRO A 25 -6.71 -7.95 -7.37
N ASP A 26 -7.19 -9.15 -7.06
CA ASP A 26 -8.50 -9.62 -7.47
C ASP A 26 -9.62 -8.98 -6.65
N GLU A 27 -9.43 -8.79 -5.34
CA GLU A 27 -10.36 -8.00 -4.52
C GLU A 27 -10.42 -6.54 -4.98
N ILE A 28 -9.29 -5.94 -5.39
CA ILE A 28 -9.27 -4.57 -5.92
C ILE A 28 -10.10 -4.46 -7.21
N ARG A 29 -10.04 -5.46 -8.08
CA ARG A 29 -10.88 -5.51 -9.29
C ARG A 29 -12.36 -5.69 -8.93
N GLN A 30 -12.67 -6.62 -8.04
CA GLN A 30 -14.05 -6.92 -7.63
C GLN A 30 -14.72 -5.76 -6.90
N MET A 31 -13.97 -5.03 -6.06
CA MET A 31 -14.51 -3.85 -5.37
C MET A 31 -14.65 -2.64 -6.29
N SER A 32 -14.03 -2.67 -7.46
CA SER A 32 -13.95 -1.53 -8.34
C SER A 32 -15.16 -1.42 -9.26
N VAL A 33 -15.72 -0.22 -9.36
CA VAL A 33 -16.86 0.07 -10.26
C VAL A 33 -16.43 0.45 -11.67
N VAL A 34 -15.16 0.84 -11.86
CA VAL A 34 -14.64 1.31 -13.14
C VAL A 34 -13.13 1.15 -13.22
N GLN A 35 -12.65 0.69 -14.37
CA GLN A 35 -11.25 0.75 -14.77
C GLN A 35 -10.92 2.15 -15.30
N ILE A 36 -9.89 2.78 -14.73
CA ILE A 36 -9.45 4.11 -15.14
C ILE A 36 -8.39 3.99 -16.23
N GLU A 37 -8.65 4.64 -17.37
CA GLU A 37 -7.77 4.63 -18.54
C GLU A 37 -7.24 6.02 -18.88
N HIS A 38 -8.02 7.05 -18.57
CA HIS A 38 -7.69 8.43 -18.92
C HIS A 38 -7.25 9.25 -17.71
N SER A 39 -6.19 10.04 -17.88
CA SER A 39 -5.68 10.93 -16.83
C SER A 39 -6.50 12.21 -16.66
N GLU A 40 -7.34 12.53 -17.64
CA GLU A 40 -8.16 13.74 -17.67
C GLU A 40 -9.39 13.59 -16.76
N THR A 41 -9.73 14.65 -16.04
CA THR A 41 -10.91 14.67 -15.17
C THR A 41 -12.18 15.07 -15.93
N THR A 42 -12.07 16.03 -16.84
CA THR A 42 -13.21 16.56 -17.60
C THR A 42 -12.88 16.69 -19.08
N GLU A 43 -13.89 16.46 -19.91
CA GLU A 43 -13.86 16.65 -21.36
C GLU A 43 -15.07 17.52 -21.74
N ARG A 44 -14.82 18.66 -22.42
CA ARG A 44 -15.86 19.62 -22.82
C ARG A 44 -16.79 20.05 -21.66
N GLY A 45 -16.22 20.22 -20.46
CA GLY A 45 -16.95 20.65 -19.26
C GLY A 45 -17.78 19.55 -18.58
N LYS A 46 -17.81 18.32 -19.12
CA LYS A 46 -18.44 17.16 -18.48
C LYS A 46 -17.36 16.24 -17.89
N PRO A 47 -17.67 15.48 -16.83
CA PRO A 47 -16.73 14.47 -16.34
C PRO A 47 -16.44 13.43 -17.42
N LYS A 48 -15.16 13.09 -17.60
CA LYS A 48 -14.73 12.15 -18.64
C LYS A 48 -15.02 10.70 -18.20
N PRO A 49 -15.69 9.87 -19.03
CA PRO A 49 -15.85 8.45 -18.73
C PRO A 49 -14.48 7.75 -18.71
N ALA A 50 -14.31 6.76 -17.83
CA ALA A 50 -13.03 6.10 -17.55
C ALA A 50 -11.89 7.06 -17.16
N GLY A 51 -12.24 8.29 -16.75
CA GLY A 51 -11.33 9.30 -16.26
C GLY A 51 -11.33 9.40 -14.73
N LEU A 52 -10.47 10.26 -14.20
CA LEU A 52 -10.35 10.44 -12.75
C LEU A 52 -11.60 11.06 -12.09
N SER A 53 -12.54 11.62 -12.83
CA SER A 53 -13.80 12.13 -12.27
C SER A 53 -15.02 11.39 -12.82
N ASP A 54 -14.86 10.13 -13.24
CA ASP A 54 -15.95 9.29 -13.73
C ASP A 54 -17.15 9.31 -12.75
N PRO A 55 -18.38 9.60 -13.22
CA PRO A 55 -19.57 9.72 -12.36
C PRO A 55 -19.88 8.47 -11.53
N ARG A 56 -19.43 7.28 -11.96
CA ARG A 56 -19.59 6.03 -11.19
C ARG A 56 -18.78 6.03 -9.91
N LEU A 57 -17.68 6.77 -9.83
CA LEU A 57 -16.88 6.89 -8.60
C LEU A 57 -17.57 7.74 -7.52
N GLY A 58 -18.59 8.52 -7.89
CA GLY A 58 -19.26 9.50 -7.05
C GLY A 58 -19.25 10.89 -7.68
N THR A 59 -20.09 11.78 -7.16
CA THR A 59 -20.21 13.15 -7.67
C THR A 59 -19.72 14.17 -6.65
N ILE A 60 -19.07 15.23 -7.16
CA ILE A 60 -18.70 16.44 -6.40
C ILE A 60 -19.71 17.56 -6.66
N ASP A 61 -20.47 17.47 -7.76
CA ASP A 61 -21.46 18.47 -8.12
C ASP A 61 -22.78 18.18 -7.39
N ARG A 62 -23.35 19.19 -6.73
CA ARG A 62 -24.64 19.08 -6.03
C ARG A 62 -25.80 18.78 -6.96
N LYS A 63 -25.69 19.14 -8.24
CA LYS A 63 -26.73 18.91 -9.25
C LYS A 63 -26.67 17.51 -9.86
N MET A 64 -25.52 16.84 -9.77
CA MET A 64 -25.29 15.53 -10.37
C MET A 64 -25.44 14.44 -9.31
N LYS A 65 -26.15 13.38 -9.66
CA LYS A 65 -26.25 12.16 -8.85
C LYS A 65 -25.20 11.16 -9.27
N CYS A 66 -24.77 10.31 -8.35
CA CYS A 66 -23.84 9.24 -8.65
C CYS A 66 -24.49 8.17 -9.54
N ASP A 67 -23.80 7.74 -10.59
CA ASP A 67 -24.33 6.70 -11.50
C ASP A 67 -24.41 5.31 -10.84
N THR A 68 -23.65 5.08 -9.76
CA THR A 68 -23.60 3.78 -9.07
C THR A 68 -24.68 3.65 -7.99
N CYS A 69 -24.76 4.62 -7.06
CA CYS A 69 -25.70 4.56 -5.94
C CYS A 69 -26.89 5.52 -6.06
N THR A 70 -26.95 6.35 -7.10
CA THR A 70 -28.00 7.38 -7.34
C THR A 70 -28.14 8.43 -6.24
N ALA A 71 -27.26 8.40 -5.23
CA ALA A 71 -27.26 9.32 -4.10
C ALA A 71 -26.62 10.66 -4.47
N ASN A 72 -26.93 11.66 -3.65
CA ASN A 72 -26.39 13.01 -3.77
C ASN A 72 -24.96 13.09 -3.19
N MET A 73 -24.24 14.20 -3.43
CA MET A 73 -22.86 14.40 -2.93
C MET A 73 -22.69 14.17 -1.41
N ALA A 74 -23.68 14.50 -0.58
CA ALA A 74 -23.59 14.37 0.88
C ALA A 74 -23.82 12.93 1.38
N GLU A 75 -24.56 12.13 0.62
CA GLU A 75 -24.98 10.77 1.00
C GLU A 75 -24.13 9.70 0.34
N CYS A 76 -23.59 9.98 -0.85
CA CYS A 76 -22.71 9.07 -1.57
C CYS A 76 -21.41 8.87 -0.79
N PRO A 77 -21.06 7.64 -0.39
CA PRO A 77 -19.78 7.36 0.27
C PRO A 77 -18.59 7.45 -0.69
N GLY A 78 -18.86 7.41 -2.00
CA GLY A 78 -17.86 7.25 -3.05
C GLY A 78 -17.54 5.78 -3.32
N HIS A 79 -17.22 5.46 -4.58
CA HIS A 79 -16.95 4.11 -5.04
C HIS A 79 -15.54 4.00 -5.64
N PHE A 80 -14.80 2.96 -5.28
CA PHE A 80 -13.42 2.82 -5.73
C PHE A 80 -13.32 2.48 -7.23
N GLY A 81 -12.35 3.10 -7.89
CA GLY A 81 -11.88 2.70 -9.21
C GLY A 81 -10.65 1.81 -9.09
N HIS A 82 -10.15 1.31 -10.21
CA HIS A 82 -8.84 0.67 -10.26
C HIS A 82 -8.07 1.05 -11.53
N LEU A 83 -6.76 0.97 -11.44
CA LEU A 83 -5.83 1.16 -12.56
C LEU A 83 -4.98 -0.10 -12.72
N GLU A 84 -5.03 -0.71 -13.90
CA GLU A 84 -4.15 -1.81 -14.29
C GLU A 84 -2.76 -1.29 -14.64
N LEU A 85 -1.76 -1.63 -13.82
CA LEU A 85 -0.38 -1.24 -14.05
C LEU A 85 0.20 -2.05 -15.22
N ALA A 86 1.05 -1.42 -16.03
CA ALA A 86 1.74 -2.05 -17.15
C ALA A 86 2.65 -3.17 -16.66
N LYS A 87 3.31 -2.93 -15.52
CA LYS A 87 4.16 -3.88 -14.81
C LYS A 87 3.85 -3.87 -13.32
N PRO A 88 4.06 -4.97 -12.61
CA PRO A 88 4.13 -4.99 -11.16
C PRO A 88 5.11 -3.94 -10.63
N MET A 89 4.74 -3.22 -9.58
CA MET A 89 5.55 -2.17 -8.95
C MET A 89 5.67 -2.42 -7.44
N PHE A 90 6.77 -2.00 -6.85
CA PHE A 90 6.98 -2.11 -5.41
C PHE A 90 6.12 -1.11 -4.65
N HIS A 91 5.41 -1.59 -3.62
CA HIS A 91 4.80 -0.70 -2.64
C HIS A 91 5.85 -0.23 -1.63
N ILE A 92 6.08 1.09 -1.53
CA ILE A 92 7.16 1.64 -0.69
C ILE A 92 7.03 1.28 0.79
N GLY A 93 5.79 1.18 1.31
CA GLY A 93 5.53 0.78 2.69
C GLY A 93 5.84 -0.69 2.99
N PHE A 94 5.86 -1.55 1.97
CA PHE A 94 6.13 -2.99 2.14
C PHE A 94 7.53 -3.40 1.69
N LEU A 95 8.29 -2.53 1.03
CA LEU A 95 9.60 -2.85 0.45
C LEU A 95 10.57 -3.51 1.45
N LYS A 96 10.62 -3.04 2.71
CA LYS A 96 11.44 -3.63 3.78
C LYS A 96 10.95 -5.01 4.21
N THR A 97 9.63 -5.21 4.25
CA THR A 97 9.01 -6.49 4.59
C THR A 97 9.25 -7.51 3.48
N VAL A 98 9.05 -7.11 2.22
CA VAL A 98 9.35 -7.93 1.04
C VAL A 98 10.82 -8.32 1.02
N LEU A 99 11.75 -7.41 1.30
CA LEU A 99 13.17 -7.75 1.42
C LEU A 99 13.42 -8.80 2.52
N SER A 100 12.74 -8.68 3.65
CA SER A 100 12.88 -9.62 4.77
C SER A 100 12.37 -11.02 4.37
N ILE A 101 11.23 -11.08 3.68
CA ILE A 101 10.66 -12.34 3.17
C ILE A 101 11.59 -12.95 2.13
N MET A 102 12.06 -12.17 1.16
CA MET A 102 12.96 -12.62 0.09
C MET A 102 14.31 -13.13 0.60
N ARG A 103 14.76 -12.70 1.79
CA ARG A 103 15.95 -13.25 2.46
C ARG A 103 15.67 -14.54 3.24
N CYS A 104 14.40 -14.85 3.51
CA CYS A 104 13.99 -16.08 4.19
C CYS A 104 13.71 -17.22 3.22
N VAL A 105 13.29 -16.91 1.99
CA VAL A 105 12.92 -17.90 0.96
C VAL A 105 13.98 -18.02 -0.13
N CYS A 106 14.06 -19.20 -0.74
CA CYS A 106 14.93 -19.43 -1.89
C CYS A 106 14.43 -18.66 -3.12
N PHE A 107 15.32 -17.96 -3.81
CA PHE A 107 14.98 -17.18 -5.01
C PHE A 107 14.49 -18.02 -6.21
N ASN A 108 14.70 -19.34 -6.20
CA ASN A 108 14.32 -20.22 -7.31
C ASN A 108 13.14 -21.14 -6.96
N CYS A 109 13.23 -21.91 -5.88
CA CYS A 109 12.18 -22.84 -5.45
C CYS A 109 11.15 -22.22 -4.48
N SER A 110 11.38 -21.00 -3.97
CA SER A 110 10.46 -20.27 -3.08
C SER A 110 10.16 -20.94 -1.72
N LYS A 111 10.88 -22.01 -1.38
CA LYS A 111 10.83 -22.64 -0.05
C LYS A 111 11.65 -21.85 0.96
N ILE A 112 11.29 -21.96 2.24
CA ILE A 112 12.06 -21.35 3.33
C ILE A 112 13.45 -21.99 3.40
N LEU A 113 14.49 -21.16 3.51
CA LEU A 113 15.88 -21.61 3.53
C LEU A 113 16.26 -22.30 4.85
N ALA A 114 15.63 -21.96 5.96
CA ALA A 114 15.89 -22.56 7.25
C ALA A 114 15.03 -23.82 7.46
N ASP A 115 15.68 -24.87 7.97
CA ASP A 115 15.02 -26.12 8.33
C ASP A 115 14.69 -26.17 9.82
N GLU A 116 13.91 -27.18 10.18
CA GLU A 116 13.56 -27.48 11.56
C GLU A 116 14.77 -27.85 12.42
N GLU A 117 15.92 -28.16 11.85
CA GLU A 117 17.15 -28.44 12.60
C GLU A 117 17.78 -27.19 13.23
N ASP A 118 17.62 -26.02 12.62
CA ASP A 118 18.19 -24.78 13.14
C ASP A 118 17.51 -24.40 14.46
N HIS A 119 18.30 -24.34 15.53
CA HIS A 119 17.82 -23.96 16.86
C HIS A 119 17.10 -22.60 16.85
N LYS A 120 17.53 -21.64 16.03
CA LYS A 120 16.86 -20.34 15.88
C LYS A 120 15.51 -20.48 15.20
N PHE A 121 15.39 -21.38 14.23
CA PHE A 121 14.13 -21.66 13.55
C PHE A 121 13.14 -22.36 14.49
N LYS A 122 13.58 -23.39 15.24
CA LYS A 122 12.77 -24.03 16.31
C LYS A 122 12.27 -23.01 17.34
N GLN A 123 13.14 -22.09 17.78
CA GLN A 123 12.74 -21.01 18.69
C GLN A 123 11.71 -20.07 18.05
N ALA A 124 11.85 -19.76 16.76
CA ALA A 124 10.92 -18.86 16.06
C ALA A 124 9.50 -19.44 15.98
N LEU A 125 9.36 -20.76 15.78
CA LEU A 125 8.06 -21.43 15.70
C LEU A 125 7.24 -21.30 16.98
N LYS A 126 7.90 -21.22 18.15
CA LYS A 126 7.26 -21.04 19.45
C LYS A 126 6.76 -19.60 19.70
N ILE A 127 7.20 -18.63 18.89
CA ILE A 127 6.84 -17.22 19.08
C ILE A 127 5.40 -16.98 18.62
N ARG A 128 4.56 -16.44 19.51
CA ARG A 128 3.16 -16.10 19.18
C ARG A 128 3.04 -14.83 18.34
N SER A 129 3.90 -13.83 18.55
CA SER A 129 3.80 -12.56 17.83
C SER A 129 4.36 -12.68 16.40
N PRO A 130 3.54 -12.41 15.35
CA PRO A 130 3.95 -12.65 13.96
C PRO A 130 5.17 -11.83 13.52
N LYS A 131 5.25 -10.57 13.99
CA LYS A 131 6.38 -9.67 13.68
C LYS A 131 7.72 -10.19 14.23
N ASN A 132 7.74 -10.70 15.46
CA ASN A 132 8.98 -11.20 16.06
C ASN A 132 9.34 -12.57 15.49
N LYS A 133 8.34 -13.39 15.14
CA LYS A 133 8.53 -14.65 14.42
C LYS A 133 9.30 -14.43 13.12
N LEU A 134 8.83 -13.52 12.25
CA LEU A 134 9.51 -13.21 10.99
C LEU A 134 10.96 -12.74 11.21
N LYS A 135 11.19 -11.87 12.21
CA LYS A 135 12.55 -11.39 12.55
C LYS A 135 13.49 -12.53 12.94
N LYS A 136 13.00 -13.48 13.75
CA LYS A 136 13.80 -14.61 14.22
C LYS A 136 14.10 -15.61 13.10
N ILE A 137 13.14 -15.84 12.20
CA ILE A 137 13.36 -16.65 10.98
C ILE A 137 14.39 -15.97 10.07
N LEU A 138 14.30 -14.66 9.89
CA LEU A 138 15.30 -13.90 9.14
C LEU A 138 16.70 -14.06 9.73
N ASP A 139 16.85 -14.07 11.06
CA ASP A 139 18.12 -14.29 11.73
C ASP A 139 18.71 -15.70 11.53
N ALA A 140 17.86 -16.70 11.22
CA ALA A 140 18.26 -18.04 10.83
C ALA A 140 18.68 -18.07 9.34
N CYS A 141 17.88 -17.48 8.45
CA CYS A 141 18.11 -17.55 7.00
C CYS A 141 19.22 -16.62 6.47
N LYS A 142 19.48 -15.48 7.11
CA LYS A 142 20.36 -14.41 6.56
C LYS A 142 21.79 -14.83 6.20
N ASN A 143 22.29 -15.89 6.83
CA ASN A 143 23.65 -16.39 6.61
C ASN A 143 23.71 -17.55 5.60
N LYS A 144 22.56 -18.13 5.23
CA LYS A 144 22.50 -19.23 4.27
C LYS A 144 22.71 -18.69 2.85
N THR A 145 23.76 -19.16 2.18
CA THR A 145 24.12 -18.75 0.81
C THR A 145 23.76 -19.79 -0.25
N LYS A 146 23.34 -20.99 0.15
CA LYS A 146 22.89 -22.08 -0.73
C LYS A 146 21.55 -22.59 -0.19
N CYS A 147 20.65 -23.01 -1.08
CA CYS A 147 19.44 -23.73 -0.70
C CYS A 147 19.78 -25.20 -0.43
N ASP A 148 19.33 -25.74 0.70
CA ASP A 148 19.49 -27.16 1.02
C ASP A 148 18.61 -28.00 0.08
N GLY A 149 19.10 -29.16 -0.41
CA GLY A 149 18.35 -30.09 -1.28
C GLY A 149 18.87 -30.33 -2.69
N GLY A 150 20.06 -29.82 -3.04
CA GLY A 150 20.74 -30.23 -4.27
C GLY A 150 21.44 -31.59 -4.17
N ASP A 151 21.61 -32.11 -2.95
CA ASP A 151 22.52 -33.24 -2.68
C ASP A 151 21.76 -34.60 -2.65
N GLU A 152 20.44 -34.62 -2.89
CA GLU A 152 19.63 -35.86 -2.90
C GLU A 152 19.62 -36.58 -4.27
N ILE A 153 20.14 -35.96 -5.34
CA ILE A 153 20.21 -36.57 -6.68
C ILE A 153 21.46 -37.47 -6.83
N ASP A 154 22.54 -37.19 -6.08
CA ASP A 154 23.82 -37.91 -6.21
C ASP A 154 23.95 -39.15 -5.28
N VAL A 155 22.92 -39.49 -4.48
CA VAL A 155 22.99 -40.58 -3.47
C VAL A 155 22.05 -41.75 -3.78
N GLN A 156 21.53 -41.88 -5.01
CA GLN A 156 20.85 -43.11 -5.46
C GLN A 156 21.83 -44.24 -5.80
N GLY A 157 22.81 -44.49 -4.93
CA GLY A 157 23.85 -45.50 -5.17
C GLY A 157 24.37 -46.23 -3.92
N GLN A 158 23.92 -45.90 -2.70
CA GLN A 158 24.32 -46.65 -1.51
C GLN A 158 23.12 -46.88 -0.59
N ASP A 159 22.71 -48.15 -0.51
CA ASP A 159 21.82 -48.69 0.50
C ASP A 159 22.48 -48.54 1.88
N THR A 160 22.13 -47.48 2.61
CA THR A 160 22.37 -47.40 4.05
C THR A 160 21.08 -46.97 4.76
N GLU A 161 20.63 -47.81 5.69
CA GLU A 161 19.47 -47.61 6.58
C GLU A 161 19.74 -46.52 7.64
N GLU A 162 20.15 -45.31 7.24
CA GLU A 162 20.10 -44.14 8.11
C GLU A 162 18.76 -43.43 7.96
N PRO A 163 18.19 -42.86 9.05
CA PRO A 163 16.92 -42.15 8.96
C PRO A 163 17.09 -40.99 7.98
N VAL A 164 16.37 -41.07 6.85
CA VAL A 164 16.32 -40.02 5.82
C VAL A 164 16.13 -38.69 6.53
N LYS A 165 17.18 -37.85 6.53
CA LYS A 165 17.12 -36.51 7.10
C LYS A 165 15.91 -35.83 6.47
N LYS A 166 14.96 -35.38 7.29
CA LYS A 166 13.81 -34.60 6.84
C LYS A 166 14.29 -33.20 6.44
N SER A 167 15.11 -33.12 5.41
CA SER A 167 15.37 -31.87 4.70
C SER A 167 14.03 -31.45 4.08
N ARG A 168 13.67 -30.16 4.14
CA ARG A 168 12.42 -29.71 3.49
C ARG A 168 12.47 -29.81 1.96
N GLY A 169 13.55 -30.37 1.40
CA GLY A 169 13.84 -30.48 -0.02
C GLY A 169 13.99 -29.10 -0.65
N GLY A 170 15.02 -28.88 -1.44
CA GLY A 170 15.24 -27.61 -2.13
C GLY A 170 16.12 -27.81 -3.34
N CYS A 171 16.52 -26.72 -4.00
CA CYS A 171 17.05 -26.83 -5.36
C CYS A 171 18.57 -26.64 -5.48
N GLY A 172 19.31 -26.58 -4.37
CA GLY A 172 20.78 -26.40 -4.41
C GLY A 172 21.28 -25.03 -4.88
N ALA A 173 20.38 -24.12 -5.28
CA ALA A 173 20.76 -22.86 -5.93
C ALA A 173 21.44 -21.87 -4.98
N GLN A 174 22.42 -21.14 -5.50
CA GLN A 174 23.09 -20.04 -4.79
C GLN A 174 22.13 -18.89 -4.54
N GLN A 175 22.14 -18.37 -3.32
CA GLN A 175 21.28 -17.27 -2.89
C GLN A 175 22.03 -15.93 -2.97
N PRO A 176 21.46 -14.91 -3.64
CA PRO A 176 22.07 -13.60 -3.70
C PRO A 176 21.92 -12.87 -2.36
N LYS A 177 22.88 -11.99 -2.07
CA LYS A 177 22.73 -10.99 -1.01
C LYS A 177 21.81 -9.89 -1.52
N LEU A 178 20.62 -9.79 -0.94
CA LEU A 178 19.62 -8.79 -1.32
C LEU A 178 19.79 -7.51 -0.52
N THR A 179 19.79 -6.36 -1.18
CA THR A 179 19.81 -5.01 -0.56
C THR A 179 18.76 -4.10 -1.20
N ILE A 180 18.41 -3.01 -0.51
CA ILE A 180 17.55 -1.94 -1.07
C ILE A 180 18.44 -0.72 -1.29
N GLU A 181 18.42 -0.19 -2.50
CA GLU A 181 19.04 1.10 -2.86
C GLU A 181 17.92 2.02 -3.39
N GLY A 182 17.51 3.00 -2.58
CA GLY A 182 16.38 3.88 -2.89
C GLY A 182 15.06 3.10 -3.03
N MET A 183 14.52 3.06 -4.25
CA MET A 183 13.27 2.37 -4.59
C MET A 183 13.51 1.03 -5.32
N LYS A 184 14.78 0.62 -5.49
CA LYS A 184 15.17 -0.60 -6.20
C LYS A 184 15.65 -1.67 -5.21
N MET A 185 15.43 -2.92 -5.58
CA MET A 185 16.03 -4.06 -4.91
C MET A 185 17.20 -4.58 -5.76
N ILE A 186 18.35 -4.82 -5.12
CA ILE A 186 19.56 -5.30 -5.80
C ILE A 186 19.93 -6.66 -5.25
N ALA A 187 20.29 -7.56 -6.16
CA ALA A 187 20.83 -8.87 -5.88
C ALA A 187 22.33 -8.88 -6.18
N GLU A 188 23.14 -9.22 -5.18
CA GLU A 188 24.58 -9.41 -5.33
C GLU A 188 24.94 -10.89 -5.15
N TYR A 189 25.49 -11.51 -6.19
CA TYR A 189 25.98 -12.89 -6.12
C TYR A 189 27.45 -12.91 -5.71
N LYS A 190 27.80 -13.68 -4.68
CA LYS A 190 29.20 -13.88 -4.30
C LYS A 190 29.85 -14.86 -5.28
N ALA A 191 30.92 -14.44 -5.93
CA ALA A 191 31.75 -15.35 -6.72
C ALA A 191 32.41 -16.38 -5.79
N GLN A 192 32.26 -17.67 -6.10
CA GLN A 192 33.19 -18.66 -5.55
C GLN A 192 34.55 -18.40 -6.20
N ARG A 193 35.57 -18.09 -5.40
CA ARG A 193 36.95 -18.17 -5.86
C ARG A 193 37.20 -19.64 -6.16
N LYS A 194 37.20 -20.04 -7.44
CA LYS A 194 37.83 -21.30 -7.83
C LYS A 194 39.30 -21.18 -7.44
N LYS A 195 39.75 -21.99 -6.47
CA LYS A 195 41.16 -22.30 -6.29
C LYS A 195 41.54 -23.22 -7.46
N SER A 196 41.90 -22.65 -8.60
CA SER A 196 42.68 -23.33 -9.62
C SER A 196 43.82 -22.41 -9.97
N ASP A 197 45.03 -22.83 -9.63
CA ASP A 197 46.31 -22.20 -9.96
C ASP A 197 46.56 -22.26 -11.46
N ASP A 198 45.88 -21.41 -12.23
CA ASP A 198 46.37 -21.05 -13.56
C ASP A 198 46.20 -19.54 -13.74
N GLN A 199 47.33 -18.85 -13.58
CA GLN A 199 47.52 -17.49 -14.08
C GLN A 199 47.44 -17.55 -15.60
N GLU A 200 46.32 -17.13 -16.19
CA GLU A 200 46.28 -16.27 -17.37
C GLU A 200 44.82 -16.08 -17.85
N GLN A 201 44.54 -14.85 -18.27
CA GLN A 201 43.26 -14.34 -18.79
C GLN A 201 42.18 -14.09 -17.74
N LEU A 202 42.23 -12.88 -17.17
CA LEU A 202 41.08 -12.22 -16.53
C LEU A 202 40.00 -11.93 -17.58
N PRO A 203 38.78 -12.50 -17.49
CA PRO A 203 37.62 -11.80 -17.99
C PRO A 203 37.22 -10.75 -16.95
N GLU A 204 36.94 -9.54 -17.41
CA GLU A 204 36.41 -8.40 -16.66
C GLU A 204 35.32 -8.79 -15.64
N PRO A 205 35.13 -8.02 -14.55
CA PRO A 205 34.19 -8.37 -13.49
C PRO A 205 32.77 -8.29 -14.02
N VAL A 206 32.23 -9.42 -14.50
CA VAL A 206 30.82 -9.60 -14.83
C VAL A 206 29.98 -8.99 -13.70
N GLU A 207 29.14 -8.02 -14.06
CA GLU A 207 28.42 -7.14 -13.14
C GLU A 207 27.78 -7.91 -11.97
N ARG A 208 28.44 -7.86 -10.81
CA ARG A 208 28.06 -8.66 -9.63
C ARG A 208 26.76 -8.20 -8.98
N LYS A 209 26.23 -7.06 -9.41
CA LYS A 209 25.04 -6.42 -8.86
C LYS A 209 23.97 -6.35 -9.94
N GLN A 210 22.91 -7.14 -9.78
CA GLN A 210 21.76 -7.12 -10.67
C GLN A 210 20.59 -6.40 -10.00
N THR A 211 19.97 -5.44 -10.69
CA THR A 211 18.71 -4.86 -10.22
C THR A 211 17.58 -5.87 -10.44
N LEU A 212 16.85 -6.20 -9.38
CA LEU A 212 15.70 -7.09 -9.46
C LEU A 212 14.45 -6.34 -9.91
N THR A 213 13.79 -6.87 -10.94
CA THR A 213 12.46 -6.40 -11.37
C THR A 213 11.40 -6.86 -10.36
N ALA A 214 10.38 -6.02 -10.16
CA ALA A 214 9.25 -6.37 -9.30
C ALA A 214 8.49 -7.60 -9.82
N GLU A 215 8.44 -7.83 -11.13
CA GLU A 215 7.91 -9.06 -11.76
C GLU A 215 8.63 -10.31 -11.27
N ARG A 216 9.97 -10.28 -11.22
CA ARG A 216 10.75 -11.43 -10.76
C ARG A 216 10.50 -11.71 -9.29
N VAL A 217 10.47 -10.67 -8.45
CA VAL A 217 10.13 -10.81 -7.03
C VAL A 217 8.71 -11.36 -6.86
N LEU A 218 7.74 -10.87 -7.63
CA LEU A 218 6.36 -11.36 -7.60
C LEU A 218 6.28 -12.85 -7.95
N SER A 219 7.02 -13.30 -8.96
CA SER A 219 7.03 -14.72 -9.35
C SER A 219 7.52 -15.65 -8.23
N VAL A 220 8.48 -15.19 -7.42
CA VAL A 220 8.97 -15.92 -6.25
C VAL A 220 7.92 -15.89 -5.14
N LEU A 221 7.36 -14.72 -4.83
CA LEU A 221 6.36 -14.59 -3.77
C LEU A 221 5.08 -15.39 -4.05
N LYS A 222 4.65 -15.49 -5.31
CA LYS A 222 3.48 -16.29 -5.73
C LYS A 222 3.68 -17.80 -5.56
N ARG A 223 4.93 -18.28 -5.60
CA ARG A 223 5.27 -19.71 -5.48
C ARG A 223 5.42 -20.16 -4.03
N ILE A 224 5.40 -19.24 -3.06
CA ILE A 224 5.45 -19.58 -1.64
C ILE A 224 4.16 -20.32 -1.28
N SER A 225 4.29 -21.47 -0.62
CA SER A 225 3.15 -22.26 -0.15
C SER A 225 2.39 -21.55 0.97
N ASP A 226 1.10 -21.84 1.13
CA ASP A 226 0.31 -21.25 2.23
C ASP A 226 0.81 -21.70 3.61
N GLU A 227 1.42 -22.89 3.70
CA GLU A 227 2.09 -23.40 4.89
C GLU A 227 3.34 -22.57 5.23
N ASP A 228 4.22 -22.34 4.26
CA ASP A 228 5.41 -21.50 4.44
C ASP A 228 5.04 -20.05 4.78
N CYS A 229 3.95 -19.53 4.20
CA CYS A 229 3.40 -18.23 4.55
C CYS A 229 3.04 -18.14 6.05
N GLN A 230 2.36 -19.16 6.59
CA GLN A 230 2.04 -19.23 8.02
C GLN A 230 3.29 -19.36 8.90
N LEU A 231 4.28 -20.15 8.46
CA LEU A 231 5.54 -20.30 9.16
C LEU A 231 6.32 -18.99 9.25
N LEU A 232 6.32 -18.19 8.18
CA LEU A 232 6.90 -16.83 8.15
C LEU A 232 6.16 -15.84 9.08
N GLY A 233 5.00 -16.22 9.63
CA GLY A 233 4.17 -15.34 10.45
C GLY A 233 3.27 -14.44 9.62
N LEU A 234 2.91 -14.85 8.41
CA LEU A 234 1.94 -14.17 7.57
C LEU A 234 0.63 -14.96 7.56
N ASN A 235 -0.45 -14.31 7.14
CA ASN A 235 -1.75 -14.97 7.04
C ASN A 235 -2.12 -15.10 5.56
N PRO A 236 -2.27 -16.33 5.02
CA PRO A 236 -2.54 -16.53 3.59
C PRO A 236 -3.89 -15.94 3.15
N LYS A 237 -4.86 -15.80 4.07
CA LYS A 237 -6.20 -15.27 3.76
C LYS A 237 -6.26 -13.75 3.72
N TYR A 238 -5.48 -13.06 4.57
CA TYR A 238 -5.60 -11.61 4.74
C TYR A 238 -4.32 -10.83 4.38
N ALA A 239 -3.16 -11.48 4.28
CA ALA A 239 -1.88 -10.82 4.10
C ALA A 239 -0.87 -11.73 3.38
N ARG A 240 -1.22 -12.16 2.17
CA ARG A 240 -0.33 -12.99 1.34
C ARG A 240 0.87 -12.17 0.83
N PRO A 241 2.09 -12.74 0.78
CA PRO A 241 3.29 -11.99 0.40
C PRO A 241 3.23 -11.32 -0.97
N ASP A 242 2.62 -11.98 -1.96
CA ASP A 242 2.50 -11.51 -3.34
C ASP A 242 1.65 -10.24 -3.46
N TRP A 243 0.69 -10.03 -2.56
CA TRP A 243 -0.14 -8.82 -2.52
C TRP A 243 0.63 -7.57 -2.07
N MET A 244 1.84 -7.73 -1.52
CA MET A 244 2.71 -6.60 -1.18
C MET A 244 3.30 -5.90 -2.43
N ILE A 245 3.21 -6.52 -3.60
CA ILE A 245 3.60 -5.96 -4.89
C ILE A 245 2.35 -5.51 -5.63
N LEU A 246 2.32 -4.25 -6.05
CA LEU A 246 1.20 -3.63 -6.73
C LEU A 246 1.14 -4.13 -8.17
N GLN A 247 0.11 -4.90 -8.50
CA GLN A 247 -0.28 -5.21 -9.88
C GLN A 247 -1.41 -4.28 -10.33
N VAL A 248 -2.36 -4.04 -9.42
CA VAL A 248 -3.49 -3.14 -9.61
C VAL A 248 -3.42 -2.05 -8.55
N LEU A 249 -3.60 -0.80 -8.97
CA LEU A 249 -3.64 0.34 -8.04
C LEU A 249 -5.11 0.73 -7.79
N PRO A 250 -5.61 0.68 -6.54
CA PRO A 250 -6.95 1.18 -6.23
C PRO A 250 -6.98 2.70 -6.35
N ILE A 251 -7.98 3.22 -7.06
CA ILE A 251 -8.18 4.64 -7.26
C ILE A 251 -9.25 5.13 -6.28
N PRO A 252 -8.90 6.02 -5.33
CA PRO A 252 -9.87 6.50 -4.35
C PRO A 252 -10.95 7.36 -5.03
N PRO A 253 -12.19 7.34 -4.50
CA PRO A 253 -13.29 8.13 -5.05
C PRO A 253 -13.13 9.63 -4.75
N PRO A 254 -13.88 10.51 -5.46
CA PRO A 254 -13.84 11.96 -5.27
C PRO A 254 -13.98 12.47 -3.82
N PRO A 255 -14.81 11.88 -2.92
CA PRO A 255 -14.89 12.34 -1.52
C PRO A 255 -13.55 12.26 -0.76
N VAL A 256 -12.63 11.38 -1.15
CA VAL A 256 -11.29 11.25 -0.56
C VAL A 256 -10.32 12.31 -1.11
N ARG A 257 -10.57 12.80 -2.33
CA ARG A 257 -9.75 13.76 -3.08
C ARG A 257 -10.61 14.93 -3.60
N PRO A 258 -11.17 15.74 -2.70
CA PRO A 258 -12.16 16.76 -3.05
C PRO A 258 -11.55 17.87 -3.90
N SER A 259 -12.17 18.18 -5.04
CA SER A 259 -11.82 19.35 -5.85
C SER A 259 -12.38 20.63 -5.21
N VAL A 260 -11.65 21.73 -5.30
CA VAL A 260 -12.11 23.06 -4.88
C VAL A 260 -12.49 23.86 -6.11
N MET A 261 -13.73 24.34 -6.16
CA MET A 261 -14.17 25.27 -7.21
C MET A 261 -13.79 26.69 -6.79
N MET A 262 -13.02 27.39 -7.63
CA MET A 262 -12.73 28.82 -7.52
C MET A 262 -13.60 29.53 -8.56
N ASP A 263 -14.60 30.28 -8.11
CA ASP A 263 -15.65 30.88 -8.94
C ASP A 263 -16.40 29.85 -9.82
N THR A 264 -17.37 30.31 -10.62
CA THR A 264 -18.30 29.44 -11.35
C THR A 264 -17.62 28.58 -12.44
N SER A 265 -16.40 28.91 -12.87
CA SER A 265 -15.76 28.29 -14.04
C SER A 265 -14.44 27.57 -13.78
N SER A 266 -13.67 27.89 -12.73
CA SER A 266 -12.34 27.30 -12.54
C SER A 266 -12.34 26.25 -11.43
N ARG A 267 -11.79 25.06 -11.73
CA ARG A 267 -11.67 23.96 -10.77
C ARG A 267 -10.20 23.72 -10.45
N SER A 268 -9.89 23.73 -9.16
CA SER A 268 -8.60 23.33 -8.62
C SER A 268 -8.71 21.92 -8.07
N GLU A 269 -8.04 20.97 -8.71
CA GLU A 269 -8.07 19.56 -8.32
C GLU A 269 -7.17 19.29 -7.11
N ASP A 270 -7.47 18.22 -6.38
CA ASP A 270 -6.68 17.80 -5.23
C ASP A 270 -5.28 17.30 -5.63
N ASP A 271 -4.29 17.47 -4.74
CA ASP A 271 -2.91 16.97 -4.88
C ASP A 271 -2.84 15.48 -5.29
N LEU A 272 -3.73 14.65 -4.76
CA LEU A 272 -3.81 13.22 -5.10
C LEU A 272 -4.32 13.02 -6.53
N THR A 273 -5.30 13.80 -6.99
CA THR A 273 -5.81 13.73 -8.38
C THR A 273 -4.69 14.08 -9.36
N HIS A 274 -3.89 15.11 -9.06
CA HIS A 274 -2.74 15.48 -9.88
C HIS A 274 -1.70 14.35 -9.97
N GLN A 275 -1.37 13.69 -8.85
CA GLN A 275 -0.43 12.55 -8.89
C GLN A 275 -1.00 11.34 -9.61
N LEU A 276 -2.27 11.00 -9.40
CA LEU A 276 -2.92 9.92 -10.12
C LEU A 276 -2.91 10.18 -11.63
N ALA A 277 -3.11 11.42 -12.06
CA ALA A 277 -3.01 11.80 -13.47
C ALA A 277 -1.60 11.63 -14.03
N MET A 278 -0.54 11.78 -13.21
CA MET A 278 0.84 11.47 -13.63
C MET A 278 1.05 9.96 -13.71
N ILE A 279 0.61 9.20 -12.72
CA ILE A 279 0.70 7.74 -12.70
C ILE A 279 0.03 7.15 -13.95
N ILE A 280 -1.20 7.57 -14.27
CA ILE A 280 -1.93 7.07 -15.45
C ILE A 280 -1.18 7.39 -16.76
N ARG A 281 -0.67 8.63 -16.91
CA ARG A 281 0.09 9.02 -18.11
C ARG A 281 1.37 8.22 -18.29
N HIS A 282 2.14 8.04 -17.21
CA HIS A 282 3.37 7.25 -17.27
C HIS A 282 3.11 5.76 -17.45
N ASN A 283 2.02 5.25 -16.88
CA ASN A 283 1.58 3.88 -17.08
C ASN A 283 1.20 3.61 -18.54
N GLU A 284 0.42 4.50 -19.17
CA GLU A 284 0.04 4.35 -20.58
C GLU A 284 1.25 4.53 -21.50
N ASN A 285 2.15 5.46 -21.20
CA ASN A 285 3.39 5.59 -21.96
C ASN A 285 4.25 4.32 -21.85
N LEU A 286 4.38 3.72 -20.66
CA LEU A 286 5.10 2.46 -20.48
C LEU A 286 4.46 1.33 -21.32
N LYS A 287 3.13 1.16 -21.25
CA LYS A 287 2.40 0.19 -22.10
C LYS A 287 2.68 0.41 -23.59
N ARG A 288 2.68 1.66 -24.05
CA ARG A 288 2.95 2.01 -25.44
C ARG A 288 4.38 1.69 -25.86
N GLN A 289 5.38 2.02 -25.03
CA GLN A 289 6.78 1.71 -25.35
C GLN A 289 7.05 0.22 -25.41
N GLU A 290 6.39 -0.58 -24.56
CA GLU A 290 6.47 -2.04 -24.64
C GLU A 290 5.84 -2.60 -25.91
N ARG A 291 4.65 -2.12 -26.29
CA ARG A 291 3.99 -2.54 -27.54
C ARG A 291 4.82 -2.18 -28.79
N ASN A 292 5.52 -1.06 -28.75
CA ASN A 292 6.39 -0.62 -29.83
C ASN A 292 7.73 -1.38 -29.89
N GLY A 293 8.01 -2.28 -28.94
CA GLY A 293 9.26 -3.05 -28.90
C GLY A 293 10.48 -2.20 -28.55
N ALA A 294 10.32 -1.18 -27.70
CA ALA A 294 11.45 -0.33 -27.29
C ALA A 294 12.56 -1.16 -26.58
N PRO A 295 13.83 -0.75 -26.67
CA PRO A 295 14.93 -1.39 -25.96
C PRO A 295 14.69 -1.54 -24.44
N ALA A 296 15.18 -2.65 -23.85
CA ALA A 296 14.96 -2.98 -22.44
C ALA A 296 15.47 -1.91 -21.45
N HIS A 297 16.56 -1.20 -21.78
CA HIS A 297 17.07 -0.10 -20.96
C HIS A 297 16.06 1.05 -20.85
N ILE A 298 15.43 1.42 -21.97
CA ILE A 298 14.43 2.50 -22.04
C ILE A 298 13.16 2.11 -21.26
N ILE A 299 12.72 0.86 -21.39
CA ILE A 299 11.58 0.33 -20.61
C ILE A 299 11.89 0.39 -19.11
N SER A 300 13.12 0.05 -18.70
CA SER A 300 13.56 0.14 -17.31
C SER A 300 13.53 1.58 -16.78
N GLU A 301 13.95 2.56 -17.57
CA GLU A 301 13.87 3.98 -17.19
C GLU A 301 12.42 4.46 -17.01
N PHE A 302 11.53 4.13 -17.94
CA PHE A 302 10.11 4.47 -17.79
C PHE A 302 9.45 3.75 -16.62
N ALA A 303 9.81 2.49 -16.35
CA ALA A 303 9.35 1.76 -15.18
C ALA A 303 9.83 2.40 -13.88
N GLN A 304 11.07 2.90 -13.83
CA GLN A 304 11.59 3.63 -12.68
C GLN A 304 10.86 4.95 -12.45
N LEU A 305 10.54 5.68 -13.52
CA LEU A 305 9.76 6.90 -13.42
C LEU A 305 8.34 6.63 -12.89
N LEU A 306 7.68 5.58 -13.38
CA LEU A 306 6.37 5.16 -12.87
C LEU A 306 6.45 4.74 -11.38
N GLN A 307 7.49 3.98 -11.01
CA GLN A 307 7.76 3.59 -9.62
C GLN A 307 7.94 4.80 -8.70
N PHE A 308 8.60 5.87 -9.17
CA PHE A 308 8.76 7.13 -8.45
C PHE A 308 7.42 7.83 -8.19
N HIS A 309 6.55 7.94 -9.21
CA HIS A 309 5.23 8.53 -9.05
C HIS A 309 4.31 7.72 -8.11
N ILE A 310 4.37 6.38 -8.18
CA ILE A 310 3.64 5.51 -7.25
C ILE A 310 4.19 5.68 -5.83
N ALA A 311 5.51 5.72 -5.65
CA ALA A 311 6.12 5.90 -4.33
C ALA A 311 5.73 7.25 -3.70
N THR A 312 5.85 8.34 -4.46
CA THR A 312 5.52 9.71 -3.99
C THR A 312 4.03 9.91 -3.72
N TYR A 313 3.14 9.17 -4.40
CA TYR A 313 1.71 9.13 -4.11
C TYR A 313 1.42 8.61 -2.68
N PHE A 314 2.10 7.54 -2.25
CA PHE A 314 1.98 7.02 -0.90
C PHE A 314 2.77 7.84 0.13
N ASP A 315 4.04 8.14 -0.16
CA ASP A 315 4.94 8.88 0.72
C ASP A 315 5.92 9.76 -0.09
N ASN A 316 5.82 11.07 0.09
CA ASN A 316 6.63 12.07 -0.62
C ASN A 316 7.83 12.56 0.23
N GLU A 317 8.00 12.05 1.45
CA GLU A 317 9.08 12.44 2.37
C GLU A 317 10.18 11.37 2.45
N LEU A 318 10.37 10.61 1.37
CA LEU A 318 11.37 9.54 1.32
C LEU A 318 12.79 10.09 1.39
N PRO A 319 13.67 9.52 2.23
CA PRO A 319 15.04 9.99 2.38
C PRO A 319 15.85 9.72 1.11
N GLY A 320 16.61 10.71 0.65
CA GLY A 320 17.51 10.59 -0.50
C GLY A 320 16.82 10.56 -1.86
N GLN A 321 15.53 10.91 -1.94
CA GLN A 321 14.77 11.01 -3.19
C GLN A 321 14.24 12.43 -3.39
N PRO A 322 14.13 12.92 -4.65
CA PRO A 322 13.58 14.23 -4.91
C PRO A 322 12.10 14.26 -4.52
N ARG A 323 11.66 15.38 -3.94
CA ARG A 323 10.25 15.59 -3.58
C ARG A 323 9.46 15.97 -4.81
N ALA A 324 8.31 15.33 -5.02
CA ALA A 324 7.38 15.75 -6.05
C ALA A 324 6.71 17.07 -5.63
N THR A 325 6.87 18.09 -6.48
CA THR A 325 6.30 19.42 -6.29
C THR A 325 5.23 19.71 -7.34
N GLN A 326 4.29 20.58 -6.98
CA GLN A 326 3.40 21.20 -7.96
C GLN A 326 4.18 22.18 -8.84
N ARG A 327 3.54 22.69 -9.90
CA ARG A 327 4.08 23.80 -10.72
C ARG A 327 4.46 25.04 -9.91
N SER A 328 3.82 25.25 -8.76
CA SER A 328 4.09 26.33 -7.81
C SER A 328 5.33 26.11 -6.93
N GLY A 329 6.00 24.95 -7.04
CA GLY A 329 7.11 24.55 -6.16
C GLY A 329 6.67 24.00 -4.80
N ARG A 330 5.38 24.09 -4.45
CA ARG A 330 4.84 23.49 -3.22
C ARG A 330 4.92 21.95 -3.28
N PRO A 331 5.43 21.26 -2.25
CA PRO A 331 5.39 19.80 -2.17
C PRO A 331 3.96 19.25 -2.18
N ILE A 332 3.75 18.20 -2.96
CA ILE A 332 2.46 17.51 -3.05
C ILE A 332 2.19 16.73 -1.75
N LYS A 333 0.97 16.85 -1.20
CA LYS A 333 0.55 16.12 0.00
C LYS A 333 0.18 14.67 -0.32
N SER A 334 1.08 13.73 0.04
CA SER A 334 0.89 12.28 -0.09
C SER A 334 -0.15 11.71 0.88
N ILE A 335 -0.58 10.46 0.68
CA ILE A 335 -1.50 9.76 1.59
C ILE A 335 -0.94 9.68 3.01
N CYS A 336 0.33 9.30 3.18
CA CYS A 336 0.96 9.20 4.50
C CYS A 336 0.97 10.55 5.23
N SER A 337 1.24 11.65 4.53
CA SER A 337 1.26 13.00 5.11
C SER A 337 -0.13 13.39 5.65
N ARG A 338 -1.21 13.02 4.94
CA ARG A 338 -2.60 13.27 5.37
C ARG A 338 -2.99 12.48 6.62
N LEU A 339 -2.36 11.34 6.89
CA LEU A 339 -2.66 10.50 8.04
C LEU A 339 -1.83 10.86 9.29
N LYS A 340 -0.51 11.03 9.13
CA LYS A 340 0.46 11.14 10.24
C LYS A 340 0.62 12.56 10.80
N ALA A 341 0.30 13.60 10.02
CA ALA A 341 0.53 14.98 10.44
C ALA A 341 -0.24 15.36 11.72
N LYS A 342 0.22 16.41 12.41
CA LYS A 342 -0.49 16.96 13.60
C LYS A 342 -1.92 17.38 13.26
N GLU A 343 -2.09 17.99 12.09
CA GLU A 343 -3.39 18.33 11.47
C GLU A 343 -3.91 17.22 10.55
N GLY A 344 -3.31 16.02 10.62
CA GLY A 344 -3.72 14.86 9.84
C GLY A 344 -4.99 14.22 10.38
N ARG A 345 -5.53 13.25 9.63
CA ARG A 345 -6.84 12.64 9.93
C ARG A 345 -6.91 11.95 11.29
N ILE A 346 -5.85 11.25 11.71
CA ILE A 346 -5.87 10.51 12.97
C ILE A 346 -5.94 11.47 14.16
N ARG A 347 -4.97 12.38 14.29
CA ARG A 347 -4.91 13.29 15.43
C ARG A 347 -5.92 14.43 15.33
N GLY A 348 -6.06 15.03 14.15
CA GLY A 348 -6.87 16.23 13.93
C GLY A 348 -8.36 15.97 13.71
N ASN A 349 -8.75 14.82 13.18
CA ASN A 349 -10.17 14.56 12.86
C ASN A 349 -10.80 13.48 13.75
N LEU A 350 -10.04 12.43 14.10
CA LEU A 350 -10.56 11.33 14.91
C LEU A 350 -10.37 11.57 16.42
N MET A 351 -9.20 12.08 16.85
CA MET A 351 -8.94 12.32 18.28
C MET A 351 -9.42 13.69 18.79
N GLY A 352 -9.38 14.73 17.95
CA GLY A 352 -9.69 16.11 18.35
C GLY A 352 -10.53 16.83 17.30
N LYS A 353 -11.82 16.53 17.24
CA LYS A 353 -12.73 17.13 16.25
C LYS A 353 -13.29 18.46 16.77
N ARG A 354 -13.53 19.41 15.85
CA ARG A 354 -14.40 20.56 16.14
C ARG A 354 -15.82 20.06 16.36
N VAL A 355 -16.48 20.61 17.38
CA VAL A 355 -17.85 20.24 17.76
C VAL A 355 -18.78 21.41 17.55
N ASP A 356 -19.95 21.11 17.00
CA ASP A 356 -21.06 22.07 16.93
C ASP A 356 -21.67 22.26 18.32
N PHE A 357 -22.47 23.32 18.50
CA PHE A 357 -23.11 23.67 19.79
C PHE A 357 -22.12 23.94 20.94
N SER A 358 -20.98 24.54 20.63
CA SER A 358 -20.01 25.02 21.61
C SER A 358 -19.74 26.52 21.43
N ALA A 359 -19.50 27.23 22.54
CA ALA A 359 -19.13 28.63 22.54
C ALA A 359 -17.99 28.87 23.53
N ARG A 360 -17.19 29.91 23.27
CA ARG A 360 -16.07 30.32 24.14
C ARG A 360 -16.12 31.83 24.31
N THR A 361 -16.04 32.28 25.56
CA THR A 361 -15.95 33.70 25.93
C THR A 361 -14.98 33.87 27.10
N VAL A 362 -14.61 35.11 27.41
CA VAL A 362 -13.80 35.47 28.58
C VAL A 362 -14.62 35.30 29.86
N ILE A 363 -13.98 34.84 30.94
CA ILE A 363 -14.60 34.67 32.26
C ILE A 363 -14.44 35.94 33.12
N THR A 364 -15.45 36.23 33.94
CA THR A 364 -15.47 37.34 34.89
C THR A 364 -16.02 36.82 36.23
N PRO A 365 -15.45 37.20 37.39
CA PRO A 365 -15.96 36.75 38.68
C PRO A 365 -17.32 37.41 39.00
N ASP A 366 -18.25 36.62 39.53
CA ASP A 366 -19.54 37.10 40.04
C ASP A 366 -19.81 36.43 41.39
N PRO A 367 -19.90 37.19 42.50
CA PRO A 367 -20.13 36.64 43.84
C PRO A 367 -21.60 36.28 44.10
N THR A 368 -22.53 36.63 43.21
CA THR A 368 -23.98 36.44 43.41
C THR A 368 -24.52 35.10 42.92
N ILE A 369 -23.72 34.34 42.17
CA ILE A 369 -24.09 33.03 41.62
C ILE A 369 -23.59 31.87 42.49
N ASN A 370 -24.33 30.76 42.47
CA ASN A 370 -23.94 29.55 43.18
C ASN A 370 -22.79 28.80 42.47
N ILE A 371 -22.12 27.89 43.18
CA ILE A 371 -20.98 27.09 42.68
C ILE A 371 -21.35 26.22 41.46
N ASP A 372 -22.61 25.79 41.37
CA ASP A 372 -23.15 24.98 40.28
C ASP A 372 -23.71 25.80 39.10
N GLN A 373 -23.67 27.13 39.19
CA GLN A 373 -24.22 28.04 38.19
C GLN A 373 -23.13 28.67 37.32
N LEU A 374 -23.50 29.01 36.09
CA LEU A 374 -22.64 29.72 35.14
C LEU A 374 -23.44 30.80 34.43
N GLY A 375 -22.97 32.05 34.51
CA GLY A 375 -23.55 33.16 33.74
C GLY A 375 -23.27 32.99 32.24
N VAL A 376 -24.33 32.84 31.44
CA VAL A 376 -24.23 32.76 29.98
C VAL A 376 -24.75 34.06 29.36
N PRO A 377 -23.93 34.78 28.57
CA PRO A 377 -24.38 35.98 27.87
C PRO A 377 -25.58 35.72 26.96
N TRP A 378 -26.53 36.66 26.93
CA TRP A 378 -27.75 36.55 26.12
C TRP A 378 -27.44 36.32 24.63
N SER A 379 -26.37 36.93 24.11
CA SER A 379 -25.90 36.76 22.73
C SER A 379 -25.48 35.32 22.38
N ILE A 380 -25.01 34.55 23.37
CA ILE A 380 -24.63 33.13 23.23
C ILE A 380 -25.86 32.25 23.42
N ALA A 381 -26.68 32.55 24.42
CA ALA A 381 -27.92 31.82 24.70
C ALA A 381 -28.88 31.82 23.51
N LEU A 382 -29.07 32.96 22.85
CA LEU A 382 -29.93 33.08 21.67
C LEU A 382 -29.48 32.24 20.47
N LYS A 383 -28.18 31.96 20.35
CA LYS A 383 -27.61 31.19 19.24
C LYS A 383 -27.51 29.69 19.55
N SER A 384 -27.64 29.32 20.82
CA SER A 384 -27.48 27.95 21.29
C SER A 384 -28.85 27.32 21.44
N HIS A 385 -29.15 26.31 20.62
CA HIS A 385 -30.45 25.65 20.63
C HIS A 385 -30.35 24.26 21.24
N ILE A 386 -31.33 23.91 22.07
CA ILE A 386 -31.52 22.56 22.61
C ILE A 386 -32.75 21.97 21.93
N SER A 387 -32.57 20.86 21.23
CA SER A 387 -33.68 20.10 20.67
C SER A 387 -34.40 19.35 21.78
N ARG A 388 -35.67 19.69 22.04
CA ARG A 388 -36.57 18.91 22.89
C ARG A 388 -37.62 18.27 22.00
N ASN A 389 -37.94 17.01 22.27
CA ASN A 389 -39.08 16.38 21.62
C ASN A 389 -40.35 17.06 22.14
N CYS A 390 -41.33 17.28 21.25
CA CYS A 390 -42.66 17.66 21.69
C CYS A 390 -43.27 16.43 22.39
N ASP A 391 -43.43 16.51 23.70
CA ASP A 391 -44.26 15.54 24.42
C ASP A 391 -45.71 15.80 23.96
N ALA A 392 -46.33 14.79 23.33
CA ALA A 392 -47.74 14.86 22.99
C ALA A 392 -48.54 14.90 24.30
N ILE A 393 -49.28 15.98 24.52
CA ILE A 393 -50.30 16.09 25.58
C ILE A 393 -51.52 15.30 25.17
#